data_AF-A0A844KLE7-F1
#
_entry.id   AF-A0A844KLE7-F1
#
_cell.length_a   1.000
_cell.length_b   1.000
_cell.length_c   1.000
_cell.angle_alpha   90.00
_cell.angle_beta   90.00
_cell.angle_gamma   90.00
#
_symmetry.space_group_name_H-M   'P 1'
#
loop_
_entity.id
_entity.type
_entity.pdbx_description
1 polymer ?
#
loop_
_entity_poly.entity_id
_entity_poly.type
_entity_poly.pdbx_seq_one_letter_code
_entity_poly.pdbx_strand_id
1 'polypeptide(L)'
;MKLFEAVKEAVTARSAAEYYGIKVGRNGMAVCPFHPDKNPSMKLDKRYHCFACQADGDVIDFVAKYFNLSVKESAEKLAEDFSVPYEKYQSYNKTKDYQKPKQKKQTLDQFFHEQQIRFFRVYSDYFHLLKKWKVEYAPRIEDDDWHPLFVEAMEKYTLIEYKMDVLLSGSLEDRARLILDCQEEVKNIEQRIKEESSGRCGCTSGSVTES
;
A
#
# COMPACT_ATOMS: atom_id res chain seq x y z
N MET A 1 25.03 -25.00 -10.49
CA MET A 1 24.19 -25.19 -9.29
C MET A 1 22.84 -24.49 -9.47
N LYS A 2 21.74 -25.23 -9.26
CA LYS A 2 20.37 -24.70 -9.39
C LYS A 2 20.01 -23.82 -8.19
N LEU A 3 19.18 -22.80 -8.41
CA LEU A 3 18.82 -21.77 -7.42
C LEU A 3 18.43 -22.34 -6.04
N PHE A 4 17.46 -23.27 -6.01
CA PHE A 4 16.94 -23.80 -4.74
C PHE A 4 17.99 -24.59 -3.95
N GLU A 5 18.86 -25.32 -4.64
CA GLU A 5 19.93 -26.10 -4.04
C GLU A 5 21.00 -25.18 -3.47
N ALA A 6 21.42 -24.20 -4.27
CA ALA A 6 22.40 -23.19 -3.86
C ALA A 6 21.97 -22.45 -2.58
N VAL A 7 20.71 -22.02 -2.52
CA VAL A 7 20.16 -21.31 -1.36
C VAL A 7 20.08 -22.21 -0.13
N LYS A 8 19.60 -23.45 -0.27
CA LYS A 8 19.49 -24.39 0.86
C LYS A 8 20.84 -24.82 1.43
N GLU A 9 21.89 -24.83 0.61
CA GLU A 9 23.25 -25.13 1.05
C GLU A 9 23.93 -23.92 1.70
N ALA A 10 23.69 -22.72 1.19
CA ALA A 10 24.37 -21.50 1.64
C ALA A 10 23.69 -20.83 2.85
N VAL A 11 22.37 -20.94 2.99
CA VAL A 11 21.60 -20.17 3.98
C VAL A 11 20.79 -21.09 4.88
N THR A 12 20.84 -20.83 6.18
CA THR A 12 20.05 -21.55 7.19
C THR A 12 18.82 -20.73 7.61
N ALA A 13 17.78 -21.40 8.12
CA ALA A 13 16.62 -20.70 8.68
C ALA A 13 17.02 -19.73 9.80
N ARG A 14 18.02 -20.11 10.62
CA ARG A 14 18.59 -19.23 11.65
C ARG A 14 19.22 -17.98 11.08
N SER A 15 20.13 -18.11 10.11
CA SER A 15 20.82 -16.96 9.53
C SER A 15 19.86 -16.02 8.82
N ALA A 16 18.86 -16.56 8.13
CA ALA A 16 17.77 -15.78 7.53
C ALA A 16 16.97 -15.02 8.59
N ALA A 17 16.55 -15.68 9.67
CA ALA A 17 15.78 -15.05 10.74
C ALA A 17 16.56 -13.91 11.42
N GLU A 18 17.84 -14.13 11.75
CA GLU A 18 18.71 -13.11 12.35
C GLU A 18 18.90 -11.91 11.40
N TYR A 19 19.10 -12.16 10.10
CA TYR A 19 19.23 -11.11 9.07
C TYR A 19 17.96 -10.25 8.95
N TYR A 20 16.77 -10.87 9.06
CA TYR A 20 15.49 -10.15 9.03
C TYR A 20 15.07 -9.55 10.37
N GLY A 21 15.97 -9.51 11.36
CA GLY A 21 15.75 -8.82 12.63
C GLY A 21 15.01 -9.64 13.69
N ILE A 22 14.84 -10.94 13.49
CA ILE A 22 14.29 -11.84 14.51
C ILE A 22 15.40 -12.19 15.49
N LYS A 23 15.17 -11.91 16.78
CA LYS A 23 16.10 -12.28 17.84
C LYS A 23 16.07 -13.78 18.07
N VAL A 24 17.15 -14.46 17.72
CA VAL A 24 17.34 -15.90 17.96
C VAL A 24 18.25 -16.11 19.17
N GLY A 25 17.78 -16.87 20.15
CA GLY A 25 18.55 -17.22 21.34
C GLY A 25 19.75 -18.12 21.03
N ARG A 26 20.66 -18.29 22.00
CA ARG A 26 21.81 -19.20 21.87
C ARG A 26 21.37 -20.64 21.58
N ASN A 27 20.26 -21.07 22.18
CA ASN A 27 19.63 -22.36 21.96
C ASN A 27 18.84 -22.45 20.63
N GLY A 28 18.90 -21.46 19.75
CA GLY A 28 18.16 -21.46 18.47
C GLY A 28 16.66 -21.20 18.64
N MET A 29 16.19 -20.78 19.82
CA MET A 29 14.78 -20.47 20.03
C MET A 29 14.48 -19.01 19.74
N ALA A 30 13.34 -18.73 19.10
CA ALA A 30 12.83 -17.41 18.80
C ALA A 30 11.32 -17.34 19.02
N VAL A 31 10.81 -16.12 19.19
CA VAL A 31 9.37 -15.86 19.15
C VAL A 31 8.89 -16.10 17.72
N CYS A 32 7.85 -16.91 17.57
CA CYS A 32 7.32 -17.23 16.26
C CYS A 32 6.64 -16.00 15.63
N PRO A 33 7.05 -15.57 14.42
CA PRO A 33 6.40 -14.46 13.73
C PRO A 33 5.07 -14.85 13.06
N PHE A 34 4.75 -16.15 12.99
CA PHE A 34 3.59 -16.65 12.24
C PHE A 34 2.30 -16.74 13.07
N HIS A 35 2.37 -16.46 14.37
CA HIS A 35 1.20 -16.39 15.24
C HIS A 35 1.48 -15.43 16.40
N PRO A 36 0.44 -14.88 17.06
CA PRO A 36 0.63 -14.01 18.21
C PRO A 36 1.18 -14.81 19.39
N ASP A 37 2.48 -14.68 19.64
CA ASP A 37 3.18 -15.33 20.75
C ASP A 37 4.05 -14.32 21.51
N LYS A 38 4.19 -14.55 22.81
CA LYS A 38 5.07 -13.78 23.70
C LYS A 38 6.29 -14.59 24.15
N ASN A 39 6.25 -15.90 24.02
CA ASN A 39 7.31 -16.81 24.46
C ASN A 39 8.07 -17.37 23.24
N PRO A 40 9.38 -17.66 23.36
CA PRO A 40 10.10 -18.34 22.31
C PRO A 40 9.58 -19.77 22.08
N SER A 41 8.79 -19.96 21.02
CA SER A 41 8.17 -21.25 20.64
C SER A 41 8.69 -21.84 19.34
N MET A 42 9.50 -21.08 18.59
CA MET A 42 10.05 -21.49 17.31
C MET A 42 11.53 -21.86 17.44
N LYS A 43 11.89 -23.06 17.00
CA LYS A 43 13.27 -23.51 16.84
C LYS A 43 13.76 -23.17 15.44
N LEU A 44 14.93 -22.53 15.34
CA LEU A 44 15.60 -22.11 14.12
C LEU A 44 17.03 -22.66 14.10
N ASP A 45 17.28 -23.63 13.22
CA ASP A 45 18.61 -24.14 12.88
C ASP A 45 18.77 -24.08 11.35
N LYS A 46 19.02 -25.21 10.67
CA LYS A 46 18.93 -25.30 9.21
C LYS A 46 17.50 -25.13 8.69
N ARG A 47 16.54 -25.67 9.44
CA ARG A 47 15.09 -25.61 9.21
C ARG A 47 14.41 -24.85 10.36
N TYR A 48 13.15 -24.50 10.19
CA TYR A 48 12.34 -23.93 11.27
C TYR A 48 11.24 -24.90 11.68
N HIS A 49 10.90 -24.87 12.97
CA HIS A 49 9.72 -25.55 13.49
C HIS A 49 9.17 -24.79 14.69
N CYS A 50 7.88 -24.47 14.68
CA CYS A 50 7.18 -23.86 15.79
C CYS A 50 6.36 -24.90 16.55
N PHE A 51 6.67 -25.10 17.83
CA PHE A 51 5.97 -26.09 18.66
C PHE A 51 4.54 -25.66 19.04
N ALA A 52 4.23 -24.36 18.97
CA ALA A 52 2.91 -23.84 19.32
C ALA A 52 1.91 -23.89 18.15
N CYS A 53 2.28 -23.34 17.00
CA CYS A 53 1.41 -23.29 15.82
C CYS A 53 1.69 -24.39 14.77
N GLN A 54 2.63 -25.29 15.05
CA GLN A 54 3.02 -26.41 14.17
C GLN A 54 3.56 -25.96 12.80
N ALA A 55 3.91 -24.68 12.63
CA ALA A 55 4.53 -24.22 11.40
C ALA A 55 5.93 -24.82 11.26
N ASP A 56 6.15 -25.58 10.18
CA ASP A 56 7.43 -26.16 9.83
C ASP A 56 7.83 -25.85 8.38
N GLY A 57 9.12 -26.00 8.08
CA GLY A 57 9.65 -25.89 6.74
C GLY A 57 11.17 -25.68 6.70
N ASP A 58 11.71 -25.45 5.51
CA ASP A 58 13.09 -25.02 5.33
C ASP A 58 13.25 -23.49 5.32
N VAL A 59 14.46 -23.00 5.04
CA VAL A 59 14.75 -21.56 4.96
C VAL A 59 13.91 -20.84 3.90
N ILE A 60 13.58 -21.50 2.79
CA ILE A 60 12.80 -20.92 1.69
C ILE A 60 11.34 -20.85 2.10
N ASP A 61 10.81 -21.91 2.71
CA ASP A 61 9.44 -21.93 3.26
C ASP A 61 9.27 -20.87 4.36
N PHE A 62 10.30 -20.67 5.19
CA PHE A 62 10.32 -19.64 6.22
C PHE A 62 10.16 -18.25 5.61
N VAL A 63 11.00 -17.90 4.63
CA VAL A 63 10.94 -16.61 3.94
C VAL A 63 9.65 -16.43 3.16
N ALA A 64 9.15 -17.50 2.53
CA ALA A 64 7.88 -17.50 1.81
C ALA A 64 6.72 -17.11 2.72
N LYS A 65 6.61 -17.73 3.91
CA LYS A 65 5.58 -17.39 4.90
C LYS A 65 5.81 -16.01 5.52
N TYR A 66 7.07 -15.67 5.83
CA TYR A 66 7.40 -14.41 6.51
C TYR A 66 7.14 -13.17 5.64
N PHE A 67 7.47 -13.21 4.35
CA PHE A 67 7.25 -12.10 3.42
C PHE A 67 5.99 -12.25 2.56
N ASN A 68 5.28 -13.37 2.67
CA ASN A 68 4.15 -13.74 1.82
C ASN A 68 4.55 -13.69 0.32
N LEU A 69 5.58 -14.45 -0.03
CA LEU A 69 6.16 -14.59 -1.36
C LEU A 69 5.97 -16.02 -1.88
N SER A 70 6.02 -16.20 -3.21
CA SER A 70 6.09 -17.55 -3.78
C SER A 70 7.42 -18.23 -3.42
N VAL A 71 7.47 -19.56 -3.47
CA VAL A 71 8.68 -20.35 -3.17
C VAL A 71 9.88 -19.91 -4.03
N LYS A 72 9.63 -19.61 -5.31
CA LYS A 72 10.67 -19.15 -6.24
C LYS A 72 11.18 -17.75 -5.88
N GLU A 73 10.28 -16.81 -5.61
CA GLU A 73 10.66 -15.44 -5.22
C GLU A 73 11.41 -15.42 -3.90
N SER A 74 11.04 -16.31 -2.98
CA SER A 74 11.71 -16.47 -1.70
C SER A 74 13.14 -16.98 -1.88
N ALA A 75 13.36 -17.93 -2.79
CA ALA A 75 14.69 -18.39 -3.15
C ALA A 75 15.52 -17.31 -3.86
N GLU A 76 14.92 -16.55 -4.79
CA GLU A 76 15.58 -15.42 -5.47
C GLU A 76 15.97 -14.33 -4.46
N LYS A 77 15.07 -13.98 -3.53
CA LYS A 77 15.34 -13.02 -2.45
C LYS A 77 16.46 -13.48 -1.53
N LEU A 78 16.47 -14.73 -1.11
CA LEU A 78 17.54 -15.29 -0.30
C LEU A 78 18.89 -15.28 -1.03
N ALA A 79 18.89 -15.59 -2.33
CA ALA A 79 20.11 -15.52 -3.13
C ALA A 79 20.64 -14.10 -3.29
N GLU A 80 19.76 -13.10 -3.41
CA GLU A 80 20.14 -11.68 -3.47
C GLU A 80 20.64 -11.18 -2.11
N ASP A 81 19.86 -11.39 -1.04
CA ASP A 81 20.17 -10.92 0.31
C ASP A 81 21.48 -11.52 0.85
N PHE A 82 21.77 -12.79 0.54
CA PHE A 82 22.97 -13.51 0.98
C PHE A 82 24.04 -13.63 -0.11
N SER A 83 23.87 -12.97 -1.26
CA SER A 83 24.82 -13.01 -2.39
C SER A 83 25.21 -14.43 -2.81
N VAL A 84 24.24 -15.35 -2.86
CA VAL A 84 24.45 -16.77 -3.22
C VAL A 84 24.51 -16.92 -4.73
N PRO A 85 25.64 -17.40 -5.30
CA PRO A 85 25.76 -17.60 -6.74
C PRO A 85 24.95 -18.82 -7.21
N TYR A 86 24.22 -18.68 -8.31
CA TYR A 86 23.50 -19.78 -8.97
C TYR A 86 23.54 -19.63 -10.51
N GLU A 87 23.17 -20.65 -11.28
CA GLU A 87 23.36 -20.69 -12.74
C GLU A 87 22.78 -19.49 -13.52
N LYS A 88 21.76 -18.80 -13.00
CA LYS A 88 21.20 -17.60 -13.63
C LYS A 88 21.96 -16.31 -13.30
N TYR A 89 22.86 -16.34 -12.30
CA TYR A 89 23.67 -15.19 -11.86
C TYR A 89 24.63 -14.71 -12.97
N GLN A 90 24.93 -15.55 -13.97
CA GLN A 90 25.78 -15.20 -15.11
C GLN A 90 25.05 -14.43 -16.23
N SER A 91 23.71 -14.39 -16.24
CA SER A 91 22.93 -13.58 -17.19
C SER A 91 22.27 -12.34 -16.55
N TYR A 92 22.40 -12.17 -15.23
CA TYR A 92 21.67 -11.19 -14.43
C TYR A 92 22.28 -9.78 -14.37
N ASN A 93 23.48 -9.56 -14.95
CA ASN A 93 24.17 -8.26 -14.95
C ASN A 93 23.88 -7.38 -16.18
N LYS A 94 22.83 -7.67 -16.95
CA LYS A 94 22.47 -6.87 -18.14
C LYS A 94 20.98 -6.64 -18.27
N THR A 95 20.36 -6.08 -17.24
CA THR A 95 19.25 -5.09 -17.30
C THR A 95 18.75 -4.82 -15.88
N LYS A 96 19.15 -3.68 -15.31
CA LYS A 96 18.27 -2.96 -14.39
C LYS A 96 17.05 -2.54 -15.21
N ASP A 97 16.05 -3.39 -15.23
CA ASP A 97 14.70 -2.98 -15.59
C ASP A 97 13.83 -3.29 -14.37
N TYR A 98 13.16 -2.26 -13.89
CA TYR A 98 12.21 -2.34 -12.78
C TYR A 98 11.16 -3.41 -13.11
N GLN A 99 11.38 -4.64 -12.64
CA GLN A 99 10.34 -5.65 -12.71
C GLN A 99 9.29 -5.29 -11.66
N LYS A 100 8.22 -4.66 -12.15
CA LYS A 100 6.95 -4.39 -11.45
C LYS A 100 6.63 -5.50 -10.44
N PRO A 101 6.14 -5.16 -9.23
CA PRO A 101 5.71 -6.16 -8.27
C PRO A 101 4.72 -7.10 -8.95
N LYS A 102 5.05 -8.39 -8.98
CA LYS A 102 4.13 -9.44 -9.43
C LYS A 102 2.87 -9.31 -8.60
N GLN A 103 1.74 -9.17 -9.30
CA GLN A 103 0.43 -9.03 -8.70
C GLN A 103 0.21 -10.20 -7.74
N LYS A 104 0.29 -9.92 -6.43
CA LYS A 104 -0.35 -10.77 -5.43
C LYS A 104 -1.77 -10.98 -5.92
N LYS A 105 -2.29 -12.21 -5.88
CA LYS A 105 -3.74 -12.43 -5.95
C LYS A 105 -4.31 -11.56 -4.82
N GLN A 106 -4.81 -10.40 -5.18
CA GLN A 106 -5.35 -9.44 -4.24
C GLN A 106 -6.54 -10.13 -3.61
N THR A 107 -6.46 -10.41 -2.31
CA THR A 107 -7.61 -10.98 -1.63
C THR A 107 -8.75 -9.98 -1.72
N LEU A 108 -10.00 -10.45 -1.71
CA LEU A 108 -11.16 -9.56 -1.78
C LEU A 108 -11.09 -8.50 -0.67
N ASP A 109 -10.64 -8.90 0.52
CA ASP A 109 -10.42 -8.00 1.66
C ASP A 109 -9.33 -6.94 1.40
N GLN A 110 -8.22 -7.32 0.76
CA GLN A 110 -7.17 -6.37 0.37
C GLN A 110 -7.67 -5.39 -0.69
N PHE A 111 -8.47 -5.87 -1.65
CA PHE A 111 -9.09 -5.02 -2.66
C PHE A 111 -10.03 -4.00 -2.02
N PHE A 112 -10.94 -4.44 -1.16
CA PHE A 112 -11.85 -3.53 -0.47
C PHE A 112 -11.10 -2.56 0.44
N HIS A 113 -10.06 -3.00 1.13
CA HIS A 113 -9.25 -2.12 1.96
C HIS A 113 -8.52 -1.05 1.14
N GLU A 114 -7.92 -1.42 0.01
CA GLU A 114 -7.28 -0.47 -0.90
C GLU A 114 -8.27 0.50 -1.53
N GLN A 115 -9.46 0.03 -1.93
CA GLN A 115 -10.52 0.91 -2.43
C GLN A 115 -11.00 1.87 -1.34
N GLN A 116 -11.18 1.41 -0.11
CA GLN A 116 -11.57 2.26 1.02
C GLN A 116 -10.54 3.37 1.26
N ILE A 117 -9.24 3.02 1.28
CA ILE A 117 -8.15 4.01 1.42
C ILE A 117 -8.18 5.02 0.27
N ARG A 118 -8.31 4.54 -0.97
CA ARG A 118 -8.38 5.41 -2.15
C ARG A 118 -9.56 6.38 -2.07
N PHE A 119 -10.76 5.87 -1.81
CA PHE A 119 -11.98 6.69 -1.70
C PHE A 119 -11.84 7.74 -0.61
N PHE A 120 -11.36 7.34 0.57
CA PHE A 120 -11.18 8.27 1.68
C PHE A 120 -10.19 9.38 1.34
N ARG A 121 -9.07 9.04 0.68
CA ARG A 121 -8.09 10.02 0.23
C ARG A 121 -8.71 11.01 -0.77
N VAL A 122 -9.39 10.52 -1.80
CA VAL A 122 -10.00 11.38 -2.83
C VAL A 122 -11.05 12.31 -2.25
N TYR A 123 -11.94 11.77 -1.39
CA TYR A 123 -12.94 12.58 -0.72
C TYR A 123 -12.33 13.59 0.24
N SER A 124 -11.26 13.23 0.96
CA SER A 124 -10.55 14.18 1.81
C SER A 124 -9.94 15.31 0.97
N ASP A 125 -9.23 14.99 -0.11
CA ASP A 125 -8.61 16.00 -0.98
C ASP A 125 -9.67 16.95 -1.57
N TYR A 126 -10.79 16.39 -2.03
CA TYR A 126 -11.90 17.18 -2.56
C TYR A 126 -12.61 17.99 -1.48
N PHE A 127 -12.84 17.44 -0.29
CA PHE A 127 -13.43 18.15 0.83
C PHE A 127 -12.64 19.40 1.20
N HIS A 128 -11.31 19.30 1.25
CA HIS A 128 -10.45 20.46 1.48
C HIS A 128 -10.56 21.50 0.35
N LEU A 129 -10.70 21.04 -0.89
CA LEU A 129 -10.90 21.93 -2.03
C LEU A 129 -12.26 22.65 -1.96
N LEU A 130 -13.34 21.94 -1.67
CA LEU A 130 -14.67 22.53 -1.47
C LEU A 130 -14.67 23.50 -0.29
N LYS A 131 -14.02 23.15 0.83
CA LYS A 131 -13.86 24.04 1.98
C LYS A 131 -13.15 25.34 1.59
N LYS A 132 -12.10 25.23 0.78
CA LYS A 132 -11.37 26.38 0.25
C LYS A 132 -12.29 27.24 -0.63
N TRP A 133 -12.99 26.64 -1.59
CA TRP A 133 -13.87 27.36 -2.51
C TRP A 133 -15.04 28.04 -1.81
N LYS A 134 -15.60 27.41 -0.77
CA LYS A 134 -16.67 27.98 0.07
C LYS A 134 -16.25 29.29 0.74
N VAL A 135 -14.96 29.46 1.05
CA VAL A 135 -14.44 30.67 1.68
C VAL A 135 -13.99 31.70 0.64
N GLU A 136 -13.23 31.26 -0.38
CA GLU A 136 -12.63 32.17 -1.35
C GLU A 136 -13.64 32.79 -2.32
N TYR A 137 -14.64 32.01 -2.74
CA TYR A 137 -15.64 32.43 -3.73
C TYR A 137 -16.98 32.79 -3.10
N ALA A 138 -17.03 33.01 -1.78
CA ALA A 138 -18.24 33.43 -1.09
C ALA A 138 -18.74 34.79 -1.64
N PRO A 139 -20.03 34.91 -2.03
CA PRO A 139 -20.63 36.17 -2.41
C PRO A 139 -20.45 37.20 -1.29
N ARG A 140 -20.04 38.42 -1.63
CA ARG A 140 -19.78 39.48 -0.64
C ARG A 140 -20.95 40.44 -0.44
N ILE A 141 -21.89 40.46 -1.38
CA ILE A 141 -23.03 41.38 -1.44
C ILE A 141 -24.25 40.59 -1.92
N GLU A 142 -25.47 41.00 -1.54
CA GLU A 142 -26.73 40.28 -1.80
C GLU A 142 -27.08 40.11 -3.28
N ASP A 143 -26.64 41.01 -4.17
CA ASP A 143 -26.94 40.99 -5.62
C ASP A 143 -25.78 40.44 -6.49
N ASP A 144 -24.82 39.74 -5.90
CA ASP A 144 -23.66 39.19 -6.63
C ASP A 144 -23.99 37.82 -7.25
N ASP A 145 -23.55 37.60 -8.49
CA ASP A 145 -23.74 36.32 -9.18
C ASP A 145 -22.87 35.24 -8.51
N TRP A 146 -23.49 34.11 -8.16
CA TRP A 146 -22.78 33.07 -7.40
C TRP A 146 -21.73 32.39 -8.29
N HIS A 147 -20.47 32.47 -7.86
CA HIS A 147 -19.38 31.83 -8.58
C HIS A 147 -19.62 30.30 -8.68
N PRO A 148 -19.43 29.65 -9.84
CA PRO A 148 -19.73 28.22 -10.02
C PRO A 148 -19.04 27.31 -9.00
N LEU A 149 -17.80 27.62 -8.62
CA LEU A 149 -17.06 26.86 -7.59
C LEU A 149 -17.66 27.02 -6.18
N PHE A 150 -18.27 28.16 -5.88
CA PHE A 150 -18.99 28.36 -4.63
C PHE A 150 -20.27 27.55 -4.61
N VAL A 151 -21.04 27.55 -5.71
CA VAL A 151 -22.25 26.74 -5.86
C VAL A 151 -21.92 25.26 -5.67
N GLU A 152 -20.92 24.76 -6.38
CA GLU A 152 -20.46 23.37 -6.25
C GLU A 152 -20.01 23.05 -4.81
N ALA A 153 -19.25 23.95 -4.17
CA ALA A 153 -18.86 23.80 -2.79
C ALA A 153 -20.08 23.64 -1.88
N MET A 154 -21.09 24.49 -2.03
CA MET A 154 -22.31 24.41 -1.22
C MET A 154 -23.10 23.14 -1.47
N GLU A 155 -23.19 22.66 -2.70
CA GLU A 155 -23.92 21.44 -3.06
C GLU A 155 -23.21 20.16 -2.58
N LYS A 156 -21.87 20.12 -2.66
CA LYS A 156 -21.11 18.88 -2.46
C LYS A 156 -20.52 18.75 -1.06
N TYR A 157 -20.29 19.84 -0.34
CA TYR A 157 -19.56 19.82 0.94
C TYR A 157 -20.14 18.81 1.94
N THR A 158 -21.43 18.93 2.27
CA THR A 158 -22.10 18.06 3.25
C THR A 158 -22.21 16.62 2.75
N LEU A 159 -22.39 16.43 1.44
CA LEU A 159 -22.47 15.10 0.84
C LEU A 159 -21.14 14.36 0.96
N ILE A 160 -20.02 15.04 0.68
CA ILE A 160 -18.68 14.46 0.78
C ILE A 160 -18.34 14.16 2.24
N GLU A 161 -18.69 15.06 3.17
CA GLU A 161 -18.55 14.84 4.61
C GLU A 161 -19.27 13.56 5.07
N TYR A 162 -20.55 13.40 4.69
CA TYR A 162 -21.31 12.18 4.98
C TYR A 162 -20.65 10.92 4.41
N LYS A 163 -20.16 10.96 3.16
CA LYS A 163 -19.49 9.80 2.54
C LYS A 163 -18.19 9.45 3.26
N MET A 164 -17.45 10.44 3.76
CA MET A 164 -16.25 10.21 4.57
C MET A 164 -16.60 9.55 5.91
N ASP A 165 -17.67 9.99 6.56
CA ASP A 165 -18.15 9.38 7.81
C ASP A 165 -18.56 7.92 7.61
N VAL A 166 -19.25 7.59 6.52
CA VAL A 166 -19.59 6.20 6.15
C VAL A 166 -18.34 5.35 5.96
N LEU A 167 -17.29 5.88 5.29
CA LEU A 167 -16.03 5.15 5.10
C LEU A 167 -15.29 4.87 6.42
N LEU A 168 -15.38 5.76 7.41
CA LEU A 168 -14.67 5.62 8.69
C LEU A 168 -15.46 4.80 9.71
N SER A 169 -16.76 5.05 9.81
CA SER A 169 -17.60 4.60 10.91
C SER A 169 -18.78 3.71 10.50
N GLY A 170 -19.10 3.65 9.20
CA GLY A 170 -20.18 2.80 8.67
C GLY A 170 -19.94 1.31 8.86
N SER A 171 -20.98 0.49 8.69
CA SER A 171 -20.84 -0.97 8.70
C SER A 171 -20.01 -1.45 7.51
N LEU A 172 -19.53 -2.70 7.54
CA LEU A 172 -18.80 -3.28 6.40
C LEU A 172 -19.67 -3.30 5.13
N GLU A 173 -20.98 -3.52 5.28
CA GLU A 173 -21.95 -3.50 4.19
C GLU A 173 -22.12 -2.09 3.61
N ASP A 174 -22.26 -1.08 4.48
CA ASP A 174 -22.43 0.32 4.03
C ASP A 174 -21.19 0.83 3.30
N ARG A 175 -19.99 0.51 3.82
CA ARG A 175 -18.73 0.84 3.15
C ARG A 175 -18.63 0.15 1.78
N ALA A 176 -18.98 -1.13 1.71
CA ALA A 176 -18.94 -1.88 0.46
C ALA A 176 -19.91 -1.32 -0.58
N ARG A 177 -21.16 -1.01 -0.18
CA ARG A 177 -22.16 -0.36 -1.06
C ARG A 177 -21.65 0.98 -1.57
N LEU A 178 -21.17 1.85 -0.67
CA LEU A 178 -20.62 3.15 -1.06
C LEU A 178 -19.48 3.00 -2.08
N ILE A 179 -18.56 2.06 -1.85
CA ILE A 179 -17.43 1.81 -2.75
C ILE A 179 -17.90 1.31 -4.12
N LEU A 180 -18.94 0.46 -4.18
CA LEU A 180 -19.48 -0.05 -5.43
C LEU A 180 -20.23 1.04 -6.21
N ASP A 181 -21.08 1.80 -5.53
CA ASP A 181 -21.99 2.77 -6.15
C ASP A 181 -21.27 4.05 -6.60
N CYS A 182 -20.20 4.46 -5.89
CA CYS A 182 -19.53 5.74 -6.13
C CYS A 182 -18.21 5.64 -6.92
N GLN A 183 -17.92 4.52 -7.58
CA GLN A 183 -16.69 4.35 -8.39
C GLN A 183 -16.49 5.46 -9.43
N GLU A 184 -17.54 5.80 -10.17
CA GLU A 184 -17.45 6.79 -11.24
C GLU A 184 -17.34 8.22 -10.70
N GLU A 185 -18.06 8.51 -9.62
CA GLU A 185 -17.95 9.80 -8.93
C GLU A 185 -16.51 10.04 -8.44
N VAL A 186 -15.90 9.05 -7.81
CA VAL A 186 -14.52 9.16 -7.31
C VAL A 186 -13.52 9.41 -8.45
N LYS A 187 -13.68 8.74 -9.61
CA LYS A 187 -12.83 9.02 -10.78
C LYS A 187 -12.99 10.45 -11.29
N ASN A 188 -14.23 10.94 -11.36
CA ASN A 188 -14.51 12.32 -11.81
C ASN A 188 -13.91 13.35 -10.85
N ILE A 189 -14.01 13.10 -9.54
CA ILE A 189 -13.38 13.95 -8.52
C ILE A 189 -11.84 13.91 -8.65
N GLU A 190 -11.24 12.74 -8.82
CA GLU A 190 -9.79 12.60 -9.05
C GLU A 190 -9.32 13.42 -10.25
N GLN A 191 -10.08 13.39 -11.35
CA GLN A 191 -9.78 14.19 -12.54
C GLN A 191 -9.93 15.70 -12.24
N ARG A 192 -11.02 16.11 -11.59
CA ARG A 192 -11.25 17.52 -11.23
C ARG A 192 -10.16 18.09 -10.32
N ILE A 193 -9.69 17.32 -9.34
CA ILE A 193 -8.56 17.71 -8.48
C ILE A 193 -7.27 17.90 -9.31
N LYS A 194 -7.02 17.03 -10.29
CA LYS A 194 -5.85 17.15 -11.18
C LYS A 194 -5.94 18.39 -12.08
N GLU A 195 -7.12 18.70 -12.60
CA GLU A 195 -7.35 19.88 -13.43
C GLU A 195 -7.13 21.16 -12.62
N GLU A 196 -7.65 21.24 -11.40
CA GLU A 196 -7.45 22.37 -10.49
C GLU A 196 -5.98 22.58 -10.09
N SER A 197 -5.27 21.50 -9.79
CA SER A 197 -3.84 21.56 -9.45
C SER A 197 -2.97 21.94 -10.65
N SER A 198 -3.36 21.55 -11.87
CA SER A 198 -2.66 21.90 -13.11
C SER A 198 -2.97 23.33 -13.58
N GLY A 199 -4.21 23.79 -13.42
CA GLY A 199 -4.63 25.16 -13.75
C GLY A 199 -3.90 26.22 -12.93
N ARG A 200 -3.46 25.88 -11.72
CA ARG A 200 -2.67 26.75 -10.86
C ARG A 200 -1.21 26.93 -11.33
N CYS A 201 -0.72 26.10 -12.25
CA CYS A 201 0.62 26.20 -12.84
C CYS A 201 0.67 27.12 -14.09
N GLY A 202 -0.49 27.56 -14.61
CA GLY A 202 -0.60 28.32 -15.86
C GLY A 202 -0.83 29.83 -15.72
N CYS A 203 -1.06 30.35 -14.51
CA CYS A 203 -1.41 31.77 -14.32
C CYS A 203 -0.29 32.54 -13.61
N THR A 204 0.81 32.80 -14.32
CA THR A 204 1.67 33.97 -14.06
C THR A 204 2.07 34.63 -15.39
N SER A 205 1.13 35.35 -16.00
CA SER A 205 1.49 36.44 -16.90
C SER A 205 0.53 37.59 -16.61
N GLY A 206 1.04 38.55 -15.84
CA GLY A 206 0.36 39.81 -15.61
C GLY A 206 0.24 40.58 -16.92
N SER A 207 -0.91 41.21 -17.08
CA SER A 207 -1.08 42.36 -17.97
C SER A 207 -1.64 43.49 -17.12
N VAL A 208 -0.72 44.21 -16.47
CA VAL A 208 -0.91 45.63 -16.21
C VAL A 208 -0.67 46.32 -17.55
N THR A 209 -1.70 46.90 -18.12
CA THR A 209 -1.56 48.01 -19.07
C THR A 209 -2.57 49.06 -18.68
N GLU A 210 -2.05 50.11 -18.06
CA GLU A 210 -2.65 51.43 -17.94
C GLU A 210 -3.02 51.97 -19.33
N SER A 211 -4.17 52.63 -19.42
CA SER A 211 -4.44 53.81 -20.25
C SER A 211 -5.67 54.52 -19.73
#